data_AF-A0A929F9J8-F1
#
_entry.id   AF-A0A929F9J8-F1
#
_cell.length_a   1.000
_cell.length_b   1.000
_cell.length_c   1.000
_cell.angle_alpha   90.00
_cell.angle_beta   90.00
_cell.angle_gamma   90.00
#
_symmetry.space_group_name_H-M   'P 1'
#
loop_
_entity.id
_entity.type
_entity.pdbx_description
1 polymer ?
#
loop_
_entity_poly.entity_id
_entity_poly.type
_entity_poly.pdbx_seq_one_letter_code
_entity_poly.pdbx_strand_id
1 'polypeptide(L)'
;MKARKKSAVAFVDEGFLKRLGEVVHEIRGDQSQRQFARTMQVSQSTVQQWENGRNVPSLENLEKIARLKGMLVEDFIAYLYGRSHGPTRTDIMARIGVMQPQDFSQILHIIGDRIAPPGEETPPGKPKAKSKTSVAKKVRVPLVLDAGGTDASAGADDSVVGD
;
A
#
# COMPACT_ATOMS: atom_id res chain seq x y z
N MET A 1 43.00 -21.92 -23.03
CA MET A 1 41.73 -21.24 -22.69
C MET A 1 41.58 -21.21 -21.18
N LYS A 2 41.69 -20.05 -20.53
CA LYS A 2 41.62 -19.94 -19.06
C LYS A 2 40.17 -19.74 -18.66
N ALA A 3 39.55 -20.77 -18.12
CA ALA A 3 38.21 -20.70 -17.52
C ALA A 3 38.23 -19.63 -16.43
N ARG A 4 37.46 -18.56 -16.62
CA ARG A 4 37.23 -17.56 -15.58
C ARG A 4 36.36 -18.23 -14.51
N LYS A 5 36.99 -18.55 -13.37
CA LYS A 5 36.28 -18.93 -12.14
C LYS A 5 35.20 -17.88 -11.89
N LYS A 6 33.93 -18.21 -12.13
CA LYS A 6 32.78 -17.44 -11.62
C LYS A 6 32.88 -17.52 -10.10
N SER A 7 33.50 -16.50 -9.52
CA SER A 7 33.53 -16.28 -8.08
C SER A 7 32.08 -16.28 -7.57
N ALA A 8 31.80 -17.08 -6.55
CA ALA A 8 30.50 -17.23 -5.90
C ALA A 8 30.03 -15.97 -5.13
N VAL A 9 30.57 -14.78 -5.47
CA VAL A 9 30.24 -13.48 -4.85
C VAL A 9 29.60 -12.49 -5.85
N ALA A 10 29.47 -12.83 -7.13
CA ALA A 10 28.78 -11.98 -8.10
C ALA A 10 27.29 -12.34 -8.21
N PHE A 11 26.49 -11.96 -7.20
CA PHE A 11 25.04 -12.20 -7.20
C PHE A 11 24.25 -11.15 -8.02
N VAL A 12 24.90 -10.08 -8.49
CA VAL A 12 24.30 -9.07 -9.39
C VAL A 12 24.47 -9.53 -10.83
N ASP A 13 23.36 -9.88 -11.50
CA ASP A 13 23.35 -10.25 -12.91
C ASP A 13 23.11 -9.05 -13.85
N GLU A 14 23.26 -9.26 -15.14
CA GLU A 14 23.02 -8.23 -16.17
C GLU A 14 21.56 -7.74 -16.16
N GLY A 15 20.61 -8.61 -15.78
CA GLY A 15 19.20 -8.26 -15.64
C GLY A 15 18.95 -7.25 -14.51
N PHE A 16 19.67 -7.38 -13.39
CA PHE A 16 19.62 -6.43 -12.27
C PHE A 16 20.03 -5.03 -12.71
N LEU A 17 21.18 -4.92 -13.38
CA LEU A 17 21.72 -3.63 -13.80
C LEU A 17 20.85 -2.99 -14.89
N LYS A 18 20.28 -3.79 -15.78
CA LYS A 18 19.32 -3.33 -16.79
C LYS A 18 18.05 -2.75 -16.15
N ARG A 19 17.39 -3.50 -15.25
CA ARG A 19 16.18 -3.03 -14.53
C ARG A 19 16.45 -1.78 -13.71
N LEU A 20 17.62 -1.71 -13.07
CA LEU A 20 18.05 -0.52 -12.34
C LEU A 20 18.14 0.69 -13.27
N GLY A 21 18.83 0.55 -14.41
CA GLY A 21 18.98 1.64 -15.36
C GLY A 21 17.65 2.13 -15.94
N GLU A 22 16.75 1.19 -16.25
CA GLU A 22 15.37 1.48 -16.70
C GLU A 22 14.59 2.26 -15.64
N VAL A 23 14.64 1.85 -14.37
CA VAL A 23 13.95 2.56 -13.28
C VAL A 23 14.53 3.95 -13.04
N VAL A 24 15.87 4.09 -13.05
CA VAL A 24 16.50 5.40 -12.89
C VAL A 24 16.10 6.35 -14.03
N HIS A 25 16.05 5.84 -15.25
CA HIS A 25 15.60 6.60 -16.42
C HIS A 25 14.12 7.01 -16.30
N GLU A 26 13.26 6.08 -15.88
CA GLU A 26 11.83 6.32 -15.67
C GLU A 26 11.57 7.40 -14.62
N ILE A 27 12.20 7.28 -13.43
CA ILE A 27 12.04 8.25 -12.33
C ILE A 27 12.55 9.62 -12.74
N ARG A 28 13.65 9.68 -13.51
CA ARG A 28 14.20 10.93 -14.00
C ARG A 28 13.24 11.66 -14.95
N GLY A 29 12.49 10.90 -15.77
CA GLY A 29 11.63 11.46 -16.80
C GLY A 29 12.39 12.42 -17.73
N ASP A 30 11.84 13.61 -17.93
CA ASP A 30 12.40 14.63 -18.83
C ASP A 30 13.56 15.43 -18.23
N GLN A 31 13.88 15.25 -16.94
CA GLN A 31 14.98 15.98 -16.32
C GLN A 31 16.31 15.56 -16.95
N SER A 32 17.23 16.49 -17.18
CA SER A 32 18.60 16.11 -17.57
C SER A 32 19.26 15.25 -16.48
N GLN A 33 20.20 14.36 -16.84
CA GLN A 33 20.99 13.60 -15.86
C GLN A 33 21.64 14.50 -14.80
N ARG A 34 22.04 15.73 -15.19
CA ARG A 34 22.63 16.72 -14.28
C ARG A 34 21.60 17.32 -13.31
N GLN A 35 20.34 17.51 -13.72
CA GLN A 35 19.26 17.94 -12.81
C GLN A 35 18.95 16.83 -11.82
N PHE A 36 18.75 15.61 -12.30
CA PHE A 36 18.45 14.46 -11.46
C PHE A 36 19.57 14.16 -10.45
N ALA A 37 20.82 14.25 -10.89
CA ALA A 37 21.99 14.09 -10.02
C ALA A 37 21.98 15.08 -8.84
N ARG A 38 21.50 16.32 -9.05
CA ARG A 38 21.36 17.30 -7.96
C ARG A 38 20.28 16.87 -6.97
N THR A 39 19.13 16.39 -7.44
CA THR A 39 18.07 15.84 -6.58
C THR A 39 18.57 14.66 -5.75
N MET A 40 19.37 13.80 -6.37
CA MET A 40 19.97 12.62 -5.73
C MET A 40 21.21 12.93 -4.87
N GLN A 41 21.73 14.16 -4.94
CA GLN A 41 22.97 14.60 -4.30
C GLN A 41 24.19 13.73 -4.70
N VAL A 42 24.28 13.39 -5.99
CA VAL A 42 25.39 12.64 -6.58
C VAL A 42 25.95 13.39 -7.80
N SER A 43 27.03 12.86 -8.39
CA SER A 43 27.57 13.41 -9.63
C SER A 43 26.73 13.00 -10.85
N GLN A 44 26.76 13.78 -11.93
CA GLN A 44 26.09 13.41 -13.18
C GLN A 44 26.66 12.10 -13.77
N SER A 45 27.97 11.85 -13.63
CA SER A 45 28.58 10.61 -14.10
C SER A 45 28.12 9.40 -13.29
N THR A 46 27.75 9.58 -12.02
CA THR A 46 27.14 8.52 -11.20
C THR A 46 25.78 8.11 -11.78
N VAL A 47 24.91 9.07 -12.09
CA VAL A 47 23.60 8.81 -12.72
C VAL A 47 23.78 8.12 -14.08
N GLN A 48 24.71 8.63 -14.90
CA GLN A 48 25.03 8.03 -16.18
C GLN A 48 25.48 6.56 -16.04
N GLN A 49 26.30 6.24 -15.05
CA GLN A 49 26.74 4.86 -14.82
C GLN A 49 25.58 3.95 -14.40
N TRP A 50 24.64 4.43 -13.59
CA TRP A 50 23.44 3.66 -13.23
C TRP A 50 22.56 3.38 -14.44
N GLU A 51 22.23 4.41 -15.23
CA GLU A 51 21.38 4.26 -16.42
C GLU A 51 21.98 3.32 -17.47
N ASN A 52 23.31 3.29 -17.57
CA ASN A 52 24.03 2.41 -18.49
C ASN A 52 24.42 1.06 -17.87
N GLY A 53 23.95 0.74 -16.66
CA GLY A 53 24.25 -0.53 -15.98
C GLY A 53 25.73 -0.78 -15.73
N ARG A 54 26.53 0.27 -15.50
CA ARG A 54 27.99 0.17 -15.30
C ARG A 54 28.39 -0.10 -13.86
N ASN A 55 27.57 0.31 -12.89
CA ASN A 55 27.82 0.07 -11.47
C ASN A 55 26.51 -0.05 -10.66
N VAL A 56 26.64 -0.55 -9.43
CA VAL A 56 25.55 -0.65 -8.46
C VAL A 56 25.60 0.56 -7.52
N PRO A 57 24.49 1.26 -7.26
CA PRO A 57 24.41 2.33 -6.27
C PRO A 57 24.69 1.81 -4.86
N SER A 58 25.12 2.69 -3.95
CA SER A 58 25.15 2.37 -2.51
C SER A 58 23.75 2.12 -1.98
N LEU A 59 23.63 1.45 -0.82
CA LEU A 59 22.35 1.21 -0.16
C LEU A 59 21.55 2.51 0.05
N GLU A 60 22.20 3.57 0.53
CA GLU A 60 21.58 4.90 0.70
C GLU A 60 20.97 5.43 -0.62
N ASN A 61 21.66 5.25 -1.74
CA ASN A 61 21.15 5.68 -3.04
C ASN A 61 20.06 4.74 -3.56
N LEU A 62 20.14 3.44 -3.30
CA LEU A 62 19.05 2.50 -3.58
C LEU A 62 17.78 2.87 -2.80
N GLU A 63 17.89 3.27 -1.54
CA GLU A 63 16.75 3.75 -0.74
C GLU A 63 16.14 5.04 -1.30
N LYS A 64 16.97 5.97 -1.79
CA LYS A 64 16.47 7.19 -2.45
C LYS A 64 15.73 6.85 -3.74
N ILE A 65 16.30 5.98 -4.58
CA ILE A 65 15.68 5.51 -5.83
C ILE A 65 14.35 4.79 -5.53
N ALA A 66 14.34 3.87 -4.56
CA ALA A 66 13.14 3.14 -4.15
C ALA A 66 12.04 4.10 -3.69
N ARG A 67 12.36 5.08 -2.84
CA ARG A 67 11.41 6.11 -2.40
C ARG A 67 10.83 6.92 -3.56
N LEU A 68 11.66 7.34 -4.51
CA LEU A 68 11.19 8.05 -5.70
C LEU A 68 10.29 7.17 -6.59
N LYS A 69 10.54 5.85 -6.63
CA LYS A 69 9.66 4.87 -7.30
C LYS A 69 8.37 4.57 -6.51
N GLY A 70 8.29 5.00 -5.26
CA GLY A 70 7.16 4.67 -4.36
C GLY A 70 7.22 3.25 -3.78
N MET A 71 8.42 2.68 -3.65
CA MET A 71 8.66 1.34 -3.11
C MET A 71 9.49 1.38 -1.82
N LEU A 72 9.34 0.35 -0.98
CA LEU A 72 10.31 0.05 0.07
C LEU A 72 11.62 -0.46 -0.57
N VAL A 73 12.75 -0.28 0.11
CA VAL A 73 14.05 -0.64 -0.47
C VAL A 73 14.19 -2.15 -0.64
N GLU A 74 13.62 -2.94 0.26
CA GLU A 74 13.61 -4.41 0.21
C GLU A 74 12.85 -4.91 -1.02
N ASP A 75 11.64 -4.39 -1.23
CA ASP A 75 10.79 -4.70 -2.39
C ASP A 75 11.47 -4.25 -3.69
N PHE A 76 12.11 -3.09 -3.66
CA PHE A 76 12.86 -2.57 -4.81
C PHE A 76 14.05 -3.47 -5.17
N ILE A 77 14.84 -3.91 -4.18
CA ILE A 77 15.93 -4.85 -4.41
C ILE A 77 15.39 -6.19 -4.96
N ALA A 78 14.29 -6.70 -4.42
CA ALA A 78 13.65 -7.91 -4.92
C ALA A 78 13.22 -7.75 -6.40
N TYR A 79 12.59 -6.62 -6.73
CA TYR A 79 12.23 -6.23 -8.10
C TYR A 79 13.46 -6.18 -9.02
N LEU A 80 14.58 -5.60 -8.57
CA LEU A 80 15.82 -5.56 -9.35
C LEU A 80 16.38 -6.97 -9.59
N TYR A 81 16.18 -7.92 -8.68
CA TYR A 81 16.49 -9.34 -8.93
C TYR A 81 15.45 -10.08 -9.79
N GLY A 82 14.46 -9.39 -10.35
CA GLY A 82 13.39 -9.98 -11.14
C GLY A 82 12.40 -10.79 -10.31
N ARG A 83 12.38 -10.58 -8.98
CA ARG A 83 11.42 -11.21 -8.08
C ARG A 83 10.24 -10.26 -7.90
N SER A 84 9.02 -10.78 -7.98
CA SER A 84 7.80 -9.99 -7.80
C SER A 84 7.34 -10.06 -6.35
N HIS A 85 7.88 -9.24 -5.45
CA HIS A 85 7.36 -9.21 -4.08
C HIS A 85 7.43 -7.81 -3.48
N GLY A 86 6.42 -6.99 -3.80
CA GLY A 86 5.86 -6.09 -2.79
C GLY A 86 4.61 -6.75 -2.21
N PRO A 87 4.14 -6.34 -1.03
CA PRO A 87 2.90 -6.88 -0.47
C PRO A 87 1.74 -6.60 -1.43
N THR A 88 1.08 -7.65 -1.90
CA THR A 88 -0.11 -7.51 -2.73
C THR A 88 -1.25 -6.90 -1.92
N ARG A 89 -2.29 -6.40 -2.59
CA ARG A 89 -3.53 -5.99 -1.92
C ARG A 89 -4.03 -7.09 -0.96
N THR A 90 -3.95 -8.35 -1.37
CA THR A 90 -4.36 -9.49 -0.55
C THR A 90 -3.48 -9.65 0.68
N ASP A 91 -2.15 -9.52 0.55
CA ASP A 91 -1.21 -9.60 1.68
C ASP A 91 -1.46 -8.48 2.70
N ILE A 92 -1.72 -7.26 2.22
CA ILE A 92 -2.05 -6.10 3.07
C ILE A 92 -3.37 -6.36 3.81
N MET A 93 -4.41 -6.81 3.11
CA MET A 93 -5.72 -7.10 3.72
C MET A 93 -5.63 -8.21 4.77
N ALA A 94 -4.93 -9.30 4.46
CA ALA A 94 -4.73 -10.40 5.40
C ALA A 94 -3.98 -9.94 6.66
N ARG A 95 -2.95 -9.10 6.50
CA ARG A 95 -2.20 -8.55 7.63
C ARG A 95 -3.05 -7.64 8.52
N ILE A 96 -3.89 -6.78 7.93
CA ILE A 96 -4.82 -5.92 8.68
C ILE A 96 -5.81 -6.78 9.48
N GLY A 97 -6.31 -7.87 8.89
CA GLY A 97 -7.31 -8.75 9.53
C GLY A 97 -6.83 -9.46 10.80
N VAL A 98 -5.52 -9.64 10.98
CA VAL A 98 -4.94 -10.33 12.15
C VAL A 98 -4.26 -9.39 13.15
N MET A 99 -4.37 -8.08 12.93
CA MET A 99 -3.69 -7.05 13.73
C MET A 99 -4.44 -6.74 15.03
N GLN A 100 -3.73 -6.31 16.08
CA GLN A 100 -4.35 -5.84 17.31
C GLN A 100 -5.01 -4.45 17.11
N PRO A 101 -6.15 -4.15 17.76
CA PRO A 101 -6.86 -2.88 17.56
C PRO A 101 -6.03 -1.61 17.77
N GLN A 102 -5.01 -1.66 18.63
CA GLN A 102 -4.12 -0.54 18.93
C GLN A 102 -3.22 -0.20 17.73
N ASP A 103 -2.74 -1.20 17.01
CA ASP A 103 -1.88 -1.00 15.83
C ASP A 103 -2.69 -0.45 14.64
N PHE A 104 -3.96 -0.86 14.52
CA PHE A 104 -4.86 -0.34 13.49
C PHE A 104 -5.06 1.18 13.59
N SER A 105 -5.08 1.72 14.81
CA SER A 105 -5.24 3.17 15.03
C SER A 105 -4.04 3.97 14.48
N GLN A 106 -2.83 3.44 14.61
CA GLN A 106 -1.62 4.07 14.06
C GLN A 106 -1.66 4.07 12.53
N ILE A 107 -2.09 2.95 11.93
CA ILE A 107 -2.26 2.83 10.48
C ILE A 107 -3.33 3.81 9.98
N LEU A 108 -4.46 3.91 10.70
CA LEU A 108 -5.54 4.84 10.34
C LEU A 108 -5.04 6.29 10.29
N HIS A 109 -4.18 6.70 11.22
CA HIS A 109 -3.56 8.03 11.20
C HIS A 109 -2.69 8.25 9.96
N ILE A 110 -1.77 7.33 9.67
CA ILE A 110 -0.88 7.44 8.51
C ILE A 110 -1.68 7.48 7.19
N ILE A 111 -2.74 6.67 7.09
CA ILE A 111 -3.63 6.69 5.92
C ILE A 111 -4.37 8.02 5.85
N GLY A 112 -4.92 8.50 6.97
CA GLY A 112 -5.60 9.79 7.07
C GLY A 112 -4.75 10.94 6.56
N ASP A 113 -3.49 11.03 7.03
CA ASP A 113 -2.54 12.06 6.59
C ASP A 113 -2.25 12.00 5.08
N ARG A 114 -2.31 10.80 4.49
CA ARG A 114 -2.02 10.58 3.07
C ARG A 114 -3.21 10.90 2.15
N ILE A 115 -4.44 10.75 2.64
CA ILE A 115 -5.67 11.02 1.86
C ILE A 115 -6.25 12.40 2.10
N ALA A 116 -5.80 13.09 3.16
CA ALA A 116 -6.22 14.45 3.47
C ALA A 116 -5.88 15.37 2.29
N PRO A 117 -6.82 16.23 1.85
CA PRO A 117 -6.52 17.20 0.82
C PRO A 117 -5.45 18.20 1.32
N PRO A 118 -4.50 18.62 0.46
CA PRO A 118 -3.48 19.59 0.85
C PRO A 118 -4.15 20.93 1.21
N GLY A 119 -4.32 21.20 2.51
CA GLY A 119 -4.94 22.43 3.01
C GLY A 119 -5.75 22.29 4.31
N GLU A 120 -6.08 21.08 4.75
CA GLU A 120 -6.73 20.86 6.04
C GLU A 120 -5.70 20.53 7.13
N GLU A 121 -4.96 21.56 7.58
CA GLU A 121 -4.38 21.52 8.93
C GLU A 121 -5.53 21.54 9.93
N THR A 122 -6.05 20.38 10.31
CA THR A 122 -6.94 20.30 11.47
C THR A 122 -6.12 20.74 12.69
N PRO A 123 -6.45 21.86 13.36
CA PRO A 123 -5.71 22.28 14.55
C PRO A 123 -5.84 21.19 15.61
N PRO A 124 -4.83 20.98 16.47
CA PRO A 124 -4.93 20.00 17.55
C PRO A 124 -6.10 20.41 18.44
N GLY A 125 -7.18 19.62 18.37
CA GLY A 125 -8.35 19.78 19.21
C GLY A 125 -7.93 19.69 20.66
N LYS A 126 -7.85 20.86 21.33
CA LYS A 126 -7.76 20.97 22.79
C LYS A 126 -8.74 19.98 23.44
N PRO A 127 -8.38 19.30 24.53
CA PRO A 127 -9.35 18.49 25.26
C PRO A 127 -10.50 19.41 25.70
N LYS A 128 -11.70 19.20 25.13
CA LYS A 128 -12.88 19.97 25.54
C LYS A 128 -13.18 19.62 26.99
N ALA A 129 -13.06 20.65 27.82
CA ALA A 129 -13.32 20.63 29.25
C ALA A 129 -14.73 20.12 29.56
N LYS A 130 -14.83 19.44 30.71
CA LYS A 130 -16.06 18.99 31.35
C LYS A 130 -17.10 20.12 31.39
N SER A 131 -18.29 19.90 30.83
CA SER A 131 -19.49 20.66 31.18
C SER A 131 -20.59 19.70 31.60
N LYS A 132 -21.13 19.98 32.79
CA LYS A 132 -22.11 19.20 33.52
C LYS A 132 -23.50 19.39 32.90
N THR A 133 -24.28 18.32 32.88
CA THR A 133 -25.75 18.23 33.00
C THR A 133 -26.63 19.07 32.05
N SER A 134 -27.35 18.41 31.13
CA SER A 134 -28.81 18.60 31.04
C SER A 134 -29.51 17.40 30.37
N VAL A 135 -30.37 16.78 31.18
CA VAL A 135 -31.70 16.19 30.90
C VAL A 135 -31.90 15.32 29.65
N ALA A 136 -32.30 14.09 29.95
CA ALA A 136 -32.73 13.04 29.02
C ALA A 136 -33.89 13.45 28.09
N LYS A 137 -33.76 13.10 26.80
CA LYS A 137 -34.92 12.84 25.94
C LYS A 137 -34.70 11.52 25.21
N LYS A 138 -35.29 10.47 25.78
CA LYS A 138 -35.26 9.10 25.27
C LYS A 138 -36.11 9.06 23.99
N VAL A 139 -35.48 9.05 22.82
CA VAL A 139 -36.19 8.76 21.56
C VAL A 139 -36.43 7.25 21.53
N ARG A 140 -37.69 6.88 21.74
CA ARG A 140 -38.20 5.51 21.65
C ARG A 140 -38.28 5.13 20.17
N VAL A 141 -37.40 4.26 19.71
CA VAL A 141 -37.58 3.58 18.42
C VAL A 141 -38.65 2.50 18.63
N PRO A 142 -39.77 2.47 17.88
CA PRO A 142 -40.72 1.39 18.01
C PRO A 142 -40.13 0.10 17.42
N LEU A 143 -39.97 -0.88 18.30
CA LEU A 143 -39.75 -2.29 17.98
C LEU A 143 -41.02 -2.81 17.31
N VAL A 144 -41.00 -3.01 15.98
CA VAL A 144 -42.05 -3.75 15.29
C VAL A 144 -41.86 -5.22 15.63
N LEU A 145 -42.64 -5.68 16.62
CA LEU A 145 -42.89 -7.08 16.89
C LEU A 145 -43.96 -7.53 15.90
N ASP A 146 -43.57 -8.25 14.86
CA ASP A 146 -44.53 -9.03 14.08
C ASP A 146 -44.58 -10.43 14.69
N ALA A 147 -45.55 -10.61 15.60
CA ALA A 147 -45.89 -11.88 16.21
C ALA A 147 -47.42 -11.96 16.35
N GLY A 148 -48.01 -12.84 15.55
CA GLY A 148 -49.37 -13.37 15.62
C GLY A 148 -49.61 -14.12 14.30
N GLY A 149 -49.62 -15.46 14.23
CA GLY A 149 -50.41 -16.39 15.05
C GLY A 149 -51.89 -16.13 14.75
N THR A 150 -52.72 -17.04 14.22
CA THR A 150 -52.81 -18.51 14.28
C THR A 150 -53.90 -18.93 13.26
N ASP A 151 -53.68 -20.00 12.51
CA ASP A 151 -54.45 -21.27 12.52
C ASP A 151 -55.96 -21.21 12.23
N ALA A 152 -56.40 -21.88 11.14
CA ALA A 152 -57.60 -22.74 11.10
C ALA A 152 -57.77 -23.45 9.74
N SER A 153 -57.35 -24.71 9.71
CA SER A 153 -58.01 -25.91 9.14
C SER A 153 -58.94 -25.86 7.89
N ALA A 154 -58.67 -26.83 7.01
CA ALA A 154 -59.61 -27.84 6.43
C ALA A 154 -60.37 -27.56 5.11
N GLY A 155 -60.32 -28.58 4.23
CA GLY A 155 -61.17 -28.81 3.04
C GLY A 155 -60.34 -29.11 1.79
N ALA A 156 -59.94 -30.37 1.55
CA ALA A 156 -60.64 -31.34 0.67
C ALA A 156 -60.75 -30.83 -0.80
N ASP A 157 -59.93 -31.37 -1.71
CA ASP A 157 -60.30 -32.48 -2.62
C ASP A 157 -61.20 -31.97 -3.76
N ASP A 158 -60.62 -31.77 -4.95
CA ASP A 158 -61.10 -32.47 -6.15
C ASP A 158 -60.12 -32.33 -7.33
N SER A 159 -59.89 -33.49 -7.93
CA SER A 159 -59.50 -33.80 -9.30
C SER A 159 -59.75 -32.70 -10.35
N VAL A 160 -58.89 -32.63 -11.37
CA VAL A 160 -59.26 -32.95 -12.77
C VAL A 160 -58.04 -32.77 -13.70
N VAL A 161 -57.84 -33.82 -14.48
CA VAL A 161 -56.93 -33.98 -15.62
C VAL A 161 -57.57 -33.38 -16.87
N GLY A 162 -56.76 -32.82 -17.79
CA GLY A 162 -57.14 -32.52 -19.18
C GLY A 162 -56.55 -31.18 -19.62
N ASP A 163 -55.87 -31.03 -20.75
CA ASP A 163 -55.63 -31.88 -21.93
C ASP A 163 -54.25 -31.49 -22.51
#